data_AF-A0A5C3LHK8-F1
#
_entry.id   AF-A0A5C3LHK8-F1
#
_cell.length_a   1.000
_cell.length_b   1.000
_cell.length_c   1.000
_cell.angle_alpha   90.00
_cell.angle_beta   90.00
_cell.angle_gamma   90.00
#
_symmetry.space_group_name_H-M   'P 1'
#
loop_
_entity.id
_entity.type
_entity.pdbx_description
1 polymer ?
#
loop_
_entity_poly.entity_id
_entity_poly.type
_entity_poly.pdbx_seq_one_letter_code
_entity_poly.pdbx_strand_id
1 'polypeptide(L)'
;HNFYNLVDPNQVSLYGRPPNATNNELWEKAVRENPDPKCLVPVIAIGFDDIRERVEAQSKQAEQHQQRLKDLKSRVEDLNTRHSVSNSSRLLRAAAQQTQVTQRLMAFIQHLHLLIPAIRSSSIRPEEEELRGKLEELEDEIRRGRMKGKLNELWALLGAVNASKERSRTAAGEWAVVDEDGLAQLAQILSDQQAGLAHLTKILQQALKDVARITGKNGSISGEELHANEGDMLWSSTATLRASALR
;
A
#
# COMPACT_ATOMS: atom_id res chain seq x y z
N HIS A 1 -43.22 3.16 24.80
CA HIS A 1 -41.74 3.28 24.79
C HIS A 1 -41.34 4.24 23.68
N ASN A 2 -40.26 4.99 23.88
CA ASN A 2 -39.77 5.98 22.91
C ASN A 2 -38.61 5.36 22.12
N PHE A 3 -38.68 5.47 20.80
CA PHE A 3 -37.61 5.07 19.88
C PHE A 3 -37.11 6.30 19.14
N TYR A 4 -35.90 6.22 18.61
CA TYR A 4 -35.28 7.30 17.85
C TYR A 4 -35.03 6.82 16.43
N ASN A 5 -35.61 7.51 15.45
CA ASN A 5 -35.40 7.19 14.04
C ASN A 5 -34.34 8.12 13.43
N LEU A 6 -33.48 7.57 12.57
CA LEU A 6 -32.47 8.33 11.85
C LEU A 6 -33.11 9.08 10.69
N VAL A 7 -32.87 10.39 10.64
CA VAL A 7 -33.38 11.33 9.63
C VAL A 7 -32.22 12.20 9.17
N ASP A 8 -32.23 12.60 7.89
CA ASP A 8 -31.24 13.53 7.37
C ASP A 8 -31.27 14.86 8.15
N PRO A 9 -30.11 15.45 8.49
CA PRO A 9 -30.03 16.66 9.32
C PRO A 9 -30.87 17.84 8.82
N ASN A 10 -31.04 17.96 7.50
CA ASN A 10 -31.81 19.03 6.87
C ASN A 10 -33.33 18.84 7.00
N GLN A 11 -33.78 17.62 7.30
CA GLN A 11 -35.19 17.27 7.38
C GLN A 11 -35.70 17.18 8.82
N VAL A 12 -34.81 17.21 9.82
CA VAL A 12 -35.19 17.10 11.23
C VAL A 12 -36.20 18.16 11.66
N SER A 13 -36.09 19.40 11.16
CA SER A 13 -37.03 20.49 11.45
C SER A 13 -38.44 20.27 10.89
N LEU A 14 -38.63 19.34 9.95
CA LEU A 14 -39.95 18.99 9.39
C LEU A 14 -40.73 18.04 10.30
N TYR A 15 -40.04 17.32 11.19
CA TYR A 15 -40.67 16.35 12.08
C TYR A 15 -41.03 17.01 13.41
N GLY A 16 -42.34 17.21 13.59
CA GLY A 16 -42.93 17.72 14.81
C GLY A 16 -43.55 16.63 15.67
N ARG A 17 -44.25 17.07 16.71
CA ARG A 17 -45.01 16.20 17.60
C ARG A 17 -46.05 15.38 16.81
N PRO A 18 -46.08 14.04 16.96
CA PRO A 18 -47.13 13.23 16.37
C PRO A 18 -48.46 13.41 17.12
N PRO A 19 -49.61 13.36 16.43
CA PRO A 19 -50.95 13.54 17.03
C PRO A 19 -51.29 12.45 18.06
N ASN A 20 -50.60 11.32 18.02
CA ASN A 20 -50.84 10.16 18.88
C ASN A 20 -50.16 10.28 20.26
N ALA A 21 -49.48 11.41 20.55
CA ALA A 21 -48.81 11.65 21.83
C ALA A 21 -49.79 12.20 22.89
N THR A 22 -50.39 11.31 23.69
CA THR A 22 -51.39 11.67 24.72
C THR A 22 -50.78 12.35 25.96
N ASN A 23 -49.50 12.08 26.28
CA ASN A 23 -48.81 12.65 27.45
C ASN A 23 -47.67 13.59 27.02
N ASN A 24 -47.81 14.88 27.34
CA ASN A 24 -46.84 15.93 27.00
C ASN A 24 -45.49 15.74 27.73
N GLU A 25 -45.52 15.31 28.99
CA GLU A 25 -44.33 15.20 29.83
C GLU A 25 -43.39 14.09 29.33
N LEU A 26 -43.98 12.99 28.84
CA LEU A 26 -43.22 11.87 28.28
C LEU A 26 -42.57 12.22 26.93
N TRP A 27 -43.21 13.08 26.13
CA TRP A 27 -42.65 13.57 24.87
C TRP A 27 -41.49 14.54 25.10
N GLU A 28 -41.66 15.51 26.00
CA GLU A 28 -40.58 16.44 26.36
C GLU A 28 -39.38 15.72 26.98
N LYS A 29 -39.63 14.68 27.77
CA LYS A 29 -38.59 13.79 28.27
C LYS A 29 -37.86 13.06 27.14
N ALA A 30 -38.58 12.54 26.14
CA ALA A 30 -37.99 11.88 24.98
C ALA A 30 -37.11 12.81 24.14
N VAL A 31 -37.53 14.06 23.96
CA VAL A 31 -36.74 15.06 23.24
C VAL A 31 -35.47 15.40 24.03
N ARG A 32 -35.56 15.52 25.36
CA ARG A 32 -34.43 15.83 26.24
C ARG A 32 -33.41 14.69 26.32
N GLU A 33 -33.88 13.46 26.35
CA GLU A 33 -33.06 12.24 26.46
C GLU A 33 -32.59 11.71 25.09
N ASN A 34 -32.72 12.51 24.03
CA ASN A 34 -32.30 12.13 22.69
C ASN A 34 -30.76 12.10 22.56
N PRO A 35 -30.15 10.96 22.14
CA PRO A 35 -28.70 10.83 22.04
C PRO A 35 -28.05 11.69 20.93
N ASP A 36 -28.76 12.01 19.85
CA ASP A 36 -28.28 12.97 18.84
C ASP A 36 -29.43 13.81 18.24
N PRO A 37 -29.67 15.03 18.73
CA PRO A 37 -30.77 15.87 18.27
C PRO A 37 -30.60 16.38 16.83
N LYS A 38 -29.44 16.18 16.20
CA LYS A 38 -29.20 16.63 14.81
C LYS A 38 -29.67 15.62 13.77
N CYS A 39 -29.75 14.34 14.12
CA CYS A 39 -30.04 13.27 13.16
C CYS A 39 -31.12 12.31 13.66
N LEU A 40 -31.49 12.36 14.94
CA LEU A 40 -32.45 11.44 15.52
C LEU A 40 -33.73 12.17 15.94
N VAL A 41 -34.87 11.61 15.54
CA VAL A 41 -36.20 12.12 15.89
C VAL A 41 -36.92 11.11 16.78
N PRO A 42 -37.48 11.53 17.93
CA PRO A 42 -38.25 10.65 18.79
C PRO A 42 -39.56 10.22 18.12
N VAL A 43 -39.85 8.93 18.17
CA VAL A 43 -41.10 8.33 17.70
C VAL A 43 -41.63 7.44 18.82
N ILE A 44 -42.89 7.68 19.19
CA ILE A 44 -43.56 6.91 20.24
C ILE A 44 -44.11 5.63 19.62
N ALA A 45 -43.91 4.50 20.29
CA ALA A 45 -44.59 3.24 19.98
C ALA A 45 -45.65 2.95 21.04
N ILE A 46 -46.88 2.68 20.60
CA ILE A 46 -48.06 2.39 21.41
C ILE A 46 -48.50 0.94 21.14
N GLY A 47 -48.29 0.07 22.12
CA GLY A 47 -48.71 -1.34 22.03
C GLY A 47 -47.74 -2.26 21.27
N PHE A 48 -48.17 -3.49 21.03
CA PHE A 48 -47.35 -4.53 20.40
C PHE A 48 -47.33 -4.46 18.87
N ASP A 49 -48.37 -3.88 18.25
CA ASP A 49 -48.44 -3.75 16.79
C ASP A 49 -47.33 -2.82 16.25
N ASP A 50 -47.11 -1.66 16.89
CA ASP A 50 -46.02 -0.73 16.54
C ASP A 50 -44.62 -1.35 16.74
N ILE A 51 -44.48 -2.26 17.70
CA ILE A 51 -43.22 -2.98 17.92
C ILE A 51 -43.02 -4.01 16.81
N ARG A 52 -44.06 -4.74 16.40
CA ARG A 52 -43.99 -5.68 15.27
C ARG A 52 -43.61 -4.97 13.98
N GLU A 53 -44.24 -3.84 13.67
CA GLU A 53 -43.92 -3.05 12.47
C GLU A 53 -42.45 -2.60 12.46
N ARG A 54 -41.90 -2.22 13.63
CA ARG A 54 -40.48 -1.88 13.76
C ARG A 54 -39.57 -3.07 13.56
N VAL A 55 -39.91 -4.24 14.09
CA VAL A 55 -39.14 -5.47 13.88
C VAL A 55 -39.12 -5.83 12.40
N GLU A 56 -40.25 -5.71 11.72
CA GLU A 56 -40.34 -5.93 10.26
C GLU A 56 -39.48 -4.91 9.48
N ALA A 57 -39.55 -3.62 9.85
CA ALA A 57 -38.73 -2.57 9.24
C ALA A 57 -37.23 -2.79 9.47
N GLN A 58 -36.83 -3.19 10.68
CA GLN A 58 -35.44 -3.53 11.01
C GLN A 58 -34.96 -4.76 10.26
N SER A 59 -35.80 -5.79 10.14
CA SER A 59 -35.47 -6.99 9.34
C SER A 59 -35.23 -6.62 7.88
N LYS A 60 -36.12 -5.80 7.29
CA LYS A 60 -35.98 -5.31 5.92
C LYS A 60 -34.71 -4.46 5.73
N GLN A 61 -34.40 -3.60 6.69
CA GLN A 61 -33.17 -2.80 6.67
C GLN A 61 -31.91 -3.68 6.77
N ALA A 62 -31.93 -4.70 7.64
CA ALA A 62 -30.84 -5.65 7.80
C ALA A 62 -30.60 -6.45 6.52
N GLU A 63 -31.66 -6.88 5.82
CA GLU A 63 -31.56 -7.53 4.51
C GLU A 63 -30.92 -6.61 3.46
N GLN A 64 -31.31 -5.34 3.40
CA GLN A 64 -30.69 -4.35 2.50
C GLN A 64 -29.21 -4.13 2.82
N HIS A 65 -28.85 -4.03 4.10
CA HIS A 65 -27.45 -3.93 4.50
C HIS A 65 -26.66 -5.18 4.13
N GLN A 66 -27.23 -6.37 4.31
CA GLN A 66 -26.58 -7.61 3.92
C GLN A 66 -26.38 -7.70 2.40
N GLN A 67 -27.33 -7.23 1.59
CA GLN A 67 -27.18 -7.14 0.14
C GLN A 67 -26.04 -6.18 -0.23
N ARG A 68 -26.01 -4.97 0.34
CA ARG A 68 -24.91 -4.01 0.10
C ARG A 68 -23.55 -4.54 0.52
N LEU A 69 -23.47 -5.29 1.63
CA LEU A 69 -22.22 -5.92 2.05
C LEU A 69 -21.77 -7.01 1.07
N LYS A 70 -22.70 -7.78 0.50
CA LYS A 70 -22.40 -8.74 -0.57
C LYS A 70 -21.88 -8.04 -1.83
N ASP A 71 -22.47 -6.91 -2.21
CA ASP A 71 -22.01 -6.12 -3.37
C ASP A 71 -20.63 -5.49 -3.14
N LEU A 72 -20.36 -5.01 -1.93
CA LEU A 72 -19.04 -4.50 -1.57
C LEU A 72 -18.00 -5.62 -1.60
N LYS A 73 -18.35 -6.80 -1.07
CA LYS A 73 -17.48 -7.98 -1.10
C LYS A 73 -17.14 -8.38 -2.54
N SER A 74 -18.14 -8.51 -3.41
CA SER A 74 -17.91 -8.87 -4.81
C SER A 74 -17.05 -7.83 -5.53
N ARG A 75 -17.28 -6.53 -5.28
CA ARG A 75 -16.46 -5.46 -5.85
C ARG A 75 -15.00 -5.49 -5.38
N VAL A 76 -14.75 -5.84 -4.11
CA VAL A 76 -13.39 -6.01 -3.58
C VAL A 76 -12.72 -7.24 -4.20
N GLU A 77 -13.44 -8.34 -4.35
CA GLU A 77 -12.96 -9.55 -5.04
C GLU A 77 -12.61 -9.26 -6.51
N ASP A 78 -13.47 -8.53 -7.23
CA ASP A 78 -13.23 -8.08 -8.60
C ASP A 78 -12.01 -7.16 -8.71
N LEU A 79 -11.83 -6.24 -7.74
CA LEU A 79 -10.65 -5.38 -7.71
C LEU A 79 -9.38 -6.20 -7.47
N ASN A 80 -9.44 -7.16 -6.55
CA ASN A 80 -8.32 -8.03 -6.21
C ASN A 80 -7.92 -8.92 -7.39
N THR A 81 -8.88 -9.53 -8.08
CA THR A 81 -8.63 -10.35 -9.27
C THR A 81 -8.04 -9.52 -10.42
N ARG A 82 -8.53 -8.30 -10.65
CA ARG A 82 -7.92 -7.37 -11.63
C ARG A 82 -6.50 -7.01 -11.25
N HIS A 83 -6.24 -6.79 -9.97
CA HIS A 83 -4.89 -6.47 -9.49
C HIS A 83 -3.92 -7.63 -9.71
N SER A 84 -4.29 -8.85 -9.29
CA SER A 84 -3.44 -10.03 -9.37
C SER A 84 -3.21 -10.49 -10.81
N VAL A 85 -4.25 -10.52 -11.64
CA VAL A 85 -4.15 -11.04 -13.02
C VAL A 85 -3.56 -10.01 -13.97
N SER A 86 -4.05 -8.76 -13.93
CA SER A 86 -3.73 -7.77 -14.95
C SER A 86 -2.67 -6.78 -14.49
N ASN A 87 -2.85 -6.13 -13.34
CA ASN A 87 -1.97 -5.02 -12.96
C ASN A 87 -0.56 -5.51 -12.64
N SER A 88 -0.43 -6.60 -11.89
CA SER A 88 0.88 -7.18 -11.55
C SER A 88 1.65 -7.60 -12.81
N SER A 89 1.02 -8.34 -13.72
CA SER A 89 1.66 -8.81 -14.96
C SER A 89 2.04 -7.65 -15.90
N ARG A 90 1.17 -6.63 -16.03
CA ARG A 90 1.46 -5.42 -16.80
C ARG A 90 2.61 -4.63 -16.20
N LEU A 91 2.69 -4.53 -14.88
CA LEU A 91 3.77 -3.84 -14.19
C LEU A 91 5.11 -4.55 -14.41
N LEU A 92 5.14 -5.88 -14.29
CA LEU A 92 6.34 -6.68 -14.58
C LEU A 92 6.79 -6.51 -16.04
N ARG A 93 5.85 -6.55 -16.99
CA ARG A 93 6.13 -6.31 -18.41
C ARG A 93 6.68 -4.90 -18.65
N ALA A 94 6.08 -3.88 -18.05
CA ALA A 94 6.54 -2.50 -18.16
C ALA A 94 7.96 -2.34 -17.59
N ALA A 95 8.26 -2.96 -16.45
CA ALA A 95 9.59 -2.96 -15.86
C ALA A 95 10.64 -3.64 -16.76
N ALA A 96 10.29 -4.75 -17.42
CA ALA A 96 11.17 -5.42 -18.38
C ALA A 96 11.40 -4.55 -19.64
N GLN A 97 10.33 -3.95 -20.17
CA GLN A 97 10.41 -3.03 -21.31
C GLN A 97 11.25 -1.79 -20.99
N GLN A 98 11.10 -1.23 -19.78
CA GLN A 98 11.93 -0.12 -19.32
C GLN A 98 13.41 -0.50 -19.35
N THR A 99 13.79 -1.66 -18.79
CA THR A 99 15.18 -2.12 -18.84
C THR A 99 15.68 -2.30 -20.28
N GLN A 100 14.87 -2.85 -21.17
CA GLN A 100 15.25 -2.98 -22.58
C GLN A 100 15.45 -1.62 -23.27
N VAL A 101 14.55 -0.67 -23.05
CA VAL A 101 14.66 0.68 -23.62
C VAL A 101 15.87 1.40 -23.05
N THR A 102 16.12 1.32 -21.75
CA THR A 102 17.32 1.88 -21.10
C THR A 102 18.60 1.29 -21.71
N GLN A 103 18.66 -0.03 -21.92
CA GLN A 103 19.83 -0.66 -22.57
C GLN A 103 20.02 -0.18 -24.01
N ARG A 104 18.95 -0.07 -24.79
CA ARG A 104 19.00 0.46 -26.16
C ARG A 104 19.43 1.92 -26.19
N LEU A 105 18.95 2.72 -25.24
CA LEU A 105 19.34 4.12 -25.08
C LEU A 105 20.83 4.22 -24.74
N MET A 106 21.33 3.42 -23.79
CA MET A 106 22.76 3.38 -23.45
C MET A 106 23.62 2.99 -24.65
N ALA A 107 23.21 1.98 -25.42
CA ALA A 107 23.91 1.59 -26.66
C ALA A 107 23.87 2.69 -27.73
N PHE A 108 22.80 3.48 -27.79
CA PHE A 108 22.73 4.65 -28.68
C PHE A 108 23.65 5.78 -28.20
N ILE A 109 23.64 6.09 -26.90
CA ILE A 109 24.51 7.09 -26.28
C ILE A 109 25.99 6.74 -26.52
N GLN A 110 26.35 5.46 -26.40
CA GLN A 110 27.69 4.98 -26.71
C GLN A 110 28.15 5.37 -28.14
N HIS A 111 27.24 5.32 -29.12
CA HIS A 111 27.54 5.65 -30.52
C HIS A 111 27.31 7.13 -30.88
N LEU A 112 26.85 7.95 -29.94
CA LEU A 112 26.49 9.34 -30.17
C LEU A 112 27.71 10.19 -30.59
N HIS A 113 28.91 9.84 -30.08
CA HIS A 113 30.17 10.44 -30.51
C HIS A 113 30.45 10.27 -32.01
N LEU A 114 29.86 9.26 -32.68
CA LEU A 114 29.99 9.06 -34.12
C LEU A 114 29.11 10.03 -34.92
N LEU A 115 27.96 10.42 -34.37
CA LEU A 115 26.90 11.16 -35.04
C LEU A 115 27.02 12.69 -34.86
N ILE A 116 27.58 13.14 -33.74
CA ILE A 116 27.72 14.58 -33.44
C ILE A 116 29.19 14.98 -33.58
N PRO A 117 29.57 15.73 -34.64
CA PRO A 117 30.96 16.18 -34.85
C PRO A 117 31.55 16.96 -33.67
N ALA A 118 30.73 17.73 -32.96
CA ALA A 118 31.16 18.52 -31.81
C ALA A 118 31.67 17.67 -30.64
N ILE A 119 31.13 16.46 -30.46
CA ILE A 119 31.56 15.53 -29.40
C ILE A 119 32.82 14.77 -29.84
N ARG A 120 32.93 14.44 -31.14
CA ARG A 120 34.13 13.81 -31.72
C ARG A 120 35.37 14.70 -31.62
N SER A 121 35.24 16.00 -31.87
CA SER A 121 36.36 16.95 -31.84
C SER A 121 36.64 17.52 -30.46
N SER A 122 35.83 17.18 -29.45
CA SER A 122 36.09 17.59 -28.07
C SER A 122 37.24 16.75 -27.52
N SER A 123 38.21 17.40 -26.87
CA SER A 123 39.16 16.67 -26.04
C SER A 123 38.40 16.00 -24.89
N ILE A 124 38.87 14.83 -24.46
CA ILE A 124 38.37 14.14 -23.27
C ILE A 124 38.40 15.13 -22.10
N ARG A 125 37.24 15.33 -21.48
CA ARG A 125 37.12 16.20 -20.30
C ARG A 125 37.68 15.49 -19.07
N PRO A 126 38.21 16.22 -18.08
CA PRO A 126 38.69 15.62 -16.84
C PRO A 126 37.61 14.80 -16.11
N GLU A 127 36.35 15.24 -16.17
CA GLU A 127 35.19 14.51 -15.64
C GLU A 127 34.97 13.15 -16.33
N GLU A 128 35.24 13.06 -17.63
CA GLU A 128 35.08 11.83 -18.41
C GLU A 128 36.20 10.84 -18.11
N GLU A 129 37.42 11.34 -17.89
CA GLU A 129 38.56 10.52 -17.43
C GLU A 129 38.31 9.97 -16.02
N GLU A 130 37.72 10.76 -15.12
CA GLU A 130 37.33 10.28 -13.79
C GLU A 130 36.27 9.17 -13.88
N LEU A 131 35.24 9.34 -14.72
CA LEU A 131 34.23 8.31 -14.96
C LEU A 131 34.83 7.05 -15.58
N ARG A 132 35.76 7.20 -16.52
CA ARG A 132 36.50 6.08 -17.10
C ARG A 132 37.27 5.31 -16.03
N GLY A 133 38.00 6.00 -15.15
CA GLY A 133 38.73 5.36 -14.06
C GLY A 133 37.82 4.53 -13.14
N LYS A 134 36.64 5.07 -12.78
CA LYS A 134 35.63 4.34 -11.99
C LYS A 134 35.09 3.11 -12.73
N LEU A 135 34.86 3.20 -14.03
CA LEU A 135 34.39 2.08 -14.83
C LEU A 135 35.45 0.97 -14.97
N GLU A 136 36.71 1.34 -15.16
CA GLU A 136 37.83 0.39 -15.22
C GLU A 136 38.01 -0.33 -13.87
N GLU A 137 37.90 0.39 -12.75
CA GLU A 137 37.93 -0.22 -11.40
C GLU A 137 36.80 -1.24 -11.21
N LEU A 138 35.57 -0.88 -11.59
CA LEU A 138 34.40 -1.76 -11.52
C LEU A 138 34.54 -2.98 -12.44
N GLU A 139 35.05 -2.81 -13.66
CA GLU A 139 35.31 -3.92 -14.58
C GLU A 139 36.32 -4.88 -13.97
N ASP A 140 37.40 -4.36 -13.40
CA ASP A 140 38.44 -5.11 -12.74
C ASP A 140 37.92 -5.90 -11.54
N GLU A 141 37.03 -5.31 -10.72
CA GLU A 141 36.38 -6.01 -9.61
C GLU A 141 35.50 -7.18 -10.08
N ILE A 142 34.74 -6.98 -11.16
CA ILE A 142 33.89 -8.02 -11.77
C ILE A 142 34.77 -9.12 -12.38
N ARG A 143 35.84 -8.74 -13.09
CA ARG A 143 36.76 -9.64 -13.80
C ARG A 143 37.60 -10.47 -12.83
N ARG A 144 37.98 -9.91 -11.68
CA ARG A 144 38.67 -10.62 -10.59
C ARG A 144 37.87 -11.79 -10.02
N GLY A 145 36.61 -11.98 -10.42
CA GLY A 145 35.85 -13.21 -10.17
C GLY A 145 35.47 -13.44 -8.71
N ARG A 146 35.88 -12.56 -7.78
CA ARG A 146 35.50 -12.59 -6.37
C ARG A 146 33.99 -12.66 -6.19
N MET A 147 33.25 -11.93 -7.02
CA MET A 147 31.79 -11.96 -7.01
C MET A 147 31.23 -13.29 -7.53
N LYS A 148 31.82 -13.85 -8.60
CA LYS A 148 31.44 -15.19 -9.12
C LYS A 148 31.72 -16.31 -8.12
N GLY A 149 32.86 -16.24 -7.42
CA GLY A 149 33.21 -17.17 -6.34
C GLY A 149 32.21 -17.13 -5.19
N LYS A 150 31.91 -15.93 -4.66
CA LYS A 150 30.87 -15.75 -3.65
C LYS A 150 29.49 -16.22 -4.10
N LEU A 151 29.11 -15.97 -5.36
CA LEU A 151 27.85 -16.48 -5.92
C LEU A 151 27.81 -18.01 -5.93
N ASN A 152 28.90 -18.67 -6.33
CA ASN A 152 28.97 -20.12 -6.32
C ASN A 152 28.93 -20.69 -4.89
N GLU A 153 29.58 -20.05 -3.93
CA GLU A 153 29.48 -20.41 -2.51
C GLU A 153 28.05 -20.26 -1.99
N LEU A 154 27.36 -19.16 -2.31
CA LEU A 154 25.95 -18.97 -1.95
C LEU A 154 25.04 -19.99 -2.61
N TRP A 155 25.28 -20.35 -3.88
CA TRP A 155 24.56 -21.44 -4.55
C TRP A 155 24.78 -22.78 -3.86
N ALA A 156 26.00 -23.09 -3.43
CA ALA A 156 26.32 -24.30 -2.68
C ALA A 156 25.62 -24.30 -1.31
N LEU A 157 25.62 -23.17 -0.59
CA LEU A 157 24.92 -23.02 0.68
C LEU A 157 23.41 -23.15 0.52
N LEU A 158 22.81 -22.55 -0.51
CA LEU A 158 21.39 -22.69 -0.81
C LEU A 158 21.03 -24.14 -1.14
N GLY A 159 21.87 -24.82 -1.92
CA GLY A 159 21.74 -26.26 -2.20
C GLY A 159 21.81 -27.09 -0.92
N ALA A 160 22.74 -26.79 -0.02
CA ALA A 160 22.88 -27.47 1.26
C ALA A 160 21.68 -27.24 2.20
N VAL A 161 21.16 -26.02 2.27
CA VAL A 161 19.95 -25.68 3.05
C VAL A 161 18.72 -26.37 2.49
N ASN A 162 18.55 -26.40 1.17
CA ASN A 162 17.44 -27.12 0.54
C ASN A 162 17.55 -28.64 0.78
N ALA A 163 18.73 -29.23 0.67
CA ALA A 163 18.96 -30.64 0.99
C ALA A 163 18.78 -30.96 2.48
N SER A 164 19.13 -30.03 3.37
CA SER A 164 18.87 -30.15 4.82
C SER A 164 17.36 -30.07 5.11
N LYS A 165 16.64 -29.15 4.49
CA LYS A 165 15.19 -29.02 4.61
C LYS A 165 14.47 -30.26 4.10
N GLU A 166 14.91 -30.84 2.99
CA GLU A 166 14.30 -32.05 2.43
C GLU A 166 14.54 -33.28 3.32
N ARG A 167 15.74 -33.40 3.91
CA ARG A 167 16.04 -34.42 4.93
C ARG A 167 15.26 -34.20 6.23
N SER A 168 15.05 -32.95 6.64
CA SER A 168 14.25 -32.62 7.82
C SER A 168 12.76 -32.86 7.59
N ARG A 169 12.25 -32.65 6.36
CA ARG A 169 10.86 -32.96 5.99
C ARG A 169 10.55 -34.45 5.97
N THR A 170 11.55 -35.28 5.67
CA THR A 170 11.42 -36.74 5.69
C THR A 170 11.65 -37.34 7.08
N ALA A 171 12.38 -36.65 7.97
CA ALA A 171 12.63 -37.09 9.35
C ALA A 171 11.65 -36.53 10.39
N ALA A 172 11.09 -35.34 10.16
CA ALA A 172 10.06 -34.76 11.02
C ALA A 172 8.70 -35.21 10.50
N GLY A 173 8.12 -36.21 11.17
CA GLY A 173 6.70 -36.54 11.04
C GLY A 173 5.87 -35.26 11.12
N GLU A 174 4.88 -35.20 10.23
CA GLU A 174 3.77 -34.26 10.13
C GLU A 174 3.68 -33.32 11.34
N TRP A 175 3.99 -32.03 11.12
CA TRP A 175 4.02 -31.00 12.16
C TRP A 175 2.77 -31.14 13.02
N ALA A 176 3.00 -31.55 14.28
CA ALA A 176 1.96 -31.70 15.27
C ALA A 176 1.18 -30.39 15.34
N VAL A 177 -0.11 -30.50 15.00
CA VAL A 177 -1.19 -29.53 15.17
C VAL A 177 -0.70 -28.26 15.86
N VAL A 178 -0.34 -27.26 15.07
CA VAL A 178 -0.06 -25.91 15.57
C VAL A 178 -1.39 -25.42 16.15
N ASP A 179 -1.39 -25.02 17.43
CA ASP A 179 -2.57 -24.42 18.05
C ASP A 179 -3.09 -23.29 17.15
N GLU A 180 -4.25 -23.52 16.50
CA GLU A 180 -4.84 -22.59 15.54
C GLU A 180 -5.08 -21.22 16.19
N ASP A 181 -5.44 -21.22 17.48
CA ASP A 181 -5.62 -20.02 18.30
C ASP A 181 -4.30 -19.25 18.53
N GLY A 182 -3.20 -19.98 18.74
CA GLY A 182 -1.87 -19.39 18.89
C GLY A 182 -1.37 -18.79 17.57
N LEU A 183 -1.67 -19.44 16.44
CA LEU A 183 -1.34 -18.94 15.11
C LEU A 183 -2.17 -17.69 14.78
N ALA A 184 -3.46 -17.67 15.12
CA ALA A 184 -4.31 -16.50 14.96
C ALA A 184 -3.82 -15.31 15.79
N GLN A 185 -3.39 -15.54 17.03
CA GLN A 185 -2.83 -14.48 17.87
C GLN A 185 -1.51 -13.94 17.30
N LEU A 186 -0.62 -14.81 16.83
CA LEU A 186 0.61 -14.41 16.16
C LEU A 186 0.34 -13.62 14.87
N ALA A 187 -0.63 -14.06 14.06
CA ALA A 187 -1.03 -13.35 12.85
C ALA A 187 -1.55 -11.94 13.17
N GLN A 188 -2.35 -11.80 14.23
CA GLN A 188 -2.83 -10.49 14.69
C GLN A 188 -1.67 -9.59 15.14
N ILE A 189 -0.76 -10.09 15.98
CA ILE A 189 0.42 -9.33 16.44
C ILE A 189 1.27 -8.89 15.24
N LEU A 190 1.50 -9.78 14.27
CA LEU A 190 2.27 -9.45 13.06
C LEU A 190 1.54 -8.42 12.18
N SER A 191 0.22 -8.47 12.09
CA SER A 191 -0.59 -7.46 11.40
C SER A 191 -0.46 -6.09 12.06
N ASP A 192 -0.56 -6.03 13.39
CA ASP A 192 -0.42 -4.79 14.15
C ASP A 192 1.01 -4.22 14.05
N GLN A 193 2.02 -5.09 14.10
CA GLN A 193 3.42 -4.70 13.86
C GLN A 193 3.62 -4.19 12.43
N GLN A 194 3.06 -4.84 11.42
CA GLN A 194 3.15 -4.39 10.03
C GLN A 194 2.48 -3.02 9.83
N ALA A 195 1.32 -2.78 10.46
CA ALA A 195 0.66 -1.49 10.44
C ALA A 195 1.48 -0.41 11.16
N GLY A 196 2.06 -0.74 12.32
CA GLY A 196 2.97 0.15 13.06
C GLY A 196 4.21 0.52 12.25
N LEU A 197 4.87 -0.46 11.62
CA LEU A 197 6.04 -0.25 10.75
C LEU A 197 5.68 0.57 9.51
N ALA A 198 4.53 0.33 8.88
CA ALA A 198 4.07 1.14 7.75
C ALA A 198 3.85 2.60 8.16
N HIS A 199 3.28 2.85 9.33
CA HIS A 199 3.09 4.19 9.87
C HIS A 199 4.43 4.88 10.18
N LEU A 200 5.36 4.18 10.84
CA LEU A 200 6.71 4.69 11.10
C LEU A 200 7.44 5.01 9.80
N THR A 201 7.32 4.17 8.79
CA THR A 201 7.92 4.38 7.47
C THR A 201 7.35 5.65 6.82
N LYS A 202 6.03 5.87 6.93
CA LYS A 202 5.38 7.09 6.42
C LYS A 202 5.88 8.35 7.14
N ILE A 203 6.00 8.29 8.48
CA ILE A 203 6.56 9.41 9.27
C ILE A 203 8.00 9.66 8.87
N LEU A 204 8.82 8.61 8.73
CA LEU A 204 10.22 8.73 8.33
C LEU A 204 10.33 9.36 6.94
N GLN A 205 9.54 8.90 5.97
CA GLN A 205 9.49 9.50 4.63
C GLN A 205 9.08 10.97 4.66
N GLN A 206 8.13 11.34 5.52
CA GLN A 206 7.72 12.73 5.70
C GLN A 206 8.84 13.55 6.34
N ALA A 207 9.47 13.05 7.41
CA ALA A 207 10.60 13.68 8.07
C ALA A 207 11.80 13.86 7.13
N LEU A 208 12.09 12.89 6.25
CA LEU A 208 13.13 13.03 5.22
C LEU A 208 12.79 14.14 4.22
N LYS A 209 11.52 14.24 3.79
CA LYS A 209 11.06 15.33 2.92
C LYS A 209 11.15 16.68 3.61
N ASP A 210 10.77 16.75 4.88
CA ASP A 210 10.84 17.97 5.68
C ASP A 210 12.30 18.39 5.93
N VAL A 211 13.19 17.45 6.22
CA VAL A 211 14.64 17.68 6.31
C VAL A 211 15.20 18.15 4.96
N ALA A 212 14.80 17.55 3.84
CA ALA A 212 15.21 18.00 2.51
C ALA A 212 14.74 19.44 2.20
N ARG A 213 13.57 19.82 2.72
CA ARG A 213 13.06 21.20 2.63
C ARG A 213 13.83 22.15 3.55
N ILE A 214 14.12 21.76 4.79
CA ILE A 214 14.84 22.58 5.79
C ILE A 214 16.31 22.77 5.41
N THR A 215 16.96 21.73 4.88
CA THR A 215 18.36 21.77 4.41
C THR A 215 18.53 22.57 3.11
N GLY A 216 17.46 23.18 2.58
CA GLY A 216 17.54 24.05 1.40
C GLY A 216 17.83 23.32 0.08
N LYS A 217 17.80 21.98 0.07
CA LYS A 217 18.06 21.16 -1.12
C LYS A 217 17.02 21.37 -2.25
N ASN A 218 15.90 22.01 -1.93
CA ASN A 218 14.89 22.44 -2.91
C ASN A 218 14.96 23.94 -3.30
N GLY A 219 15.83 24.75 -2.69
CA GLY A 219 15.85 26.21 -2.86
C GLY A 219 17.20 26.83 -3.22
N SER A 220 18.29 26.08 -3.21
CA SER A 220 19.63 26.54 -3.53
C SER A 220 20.34 25.52 -4.43
N ILE A 221 19.91 25.40 -5.69
CA ILE A 221 20.70 24.69 -6.68
C ILE A 221 21.13 25.66 -7.78
N SER A 222 22.30 26.25 -7.56
CA SER A 222 23.17 26.69 -8.63
C SER A 222 23.62 25.46 -9.43
N GLY A 223 22.95 25.22 -10.56
CA GLY A 223 23.47 24.69 -11.84
C GLY A 223 24.23 23.36 -11.94
N GLU A 224 25.05 22.95 -10.97
CA GLU A 224 26.09 21.94 -11.20
C GLU A 224 25.89 20.60 -10.47
N GLU A 225 25.14 20.56 -9.36
CA GLU A 225 24.93 19.30 -8.59
C GLU A 225 23.65 18.51 -8.95
N LEU A 226 22.80 19.01 -9.84
CA LEU A 226 21.51 18.39 -10.21
C LEU A 226 21.64 17.05 -10.94
N HIS A 227 22.72 16.83 -11.71
CA HIS A 227 22.81 15.66 -12.58
C HIS A 227 23.12 14.34 -11.85
N ALA A 228 23.74 14.39 -10.67
CA ALA A 228 24.14 13.16 -9.97
C ALA A 228 23.01 12.57 -9.11
N ASN A 229 22.17 13.42 -8.50
CA ASN A 229 21.26 12.99 -7.43
C ASN A 229 19.83 12.66 -7.93
N GLU A 230 19.40 13.23 -9.06
CA GLU A 230 18.14 12.81 -9.71
C GLU A 230 18.23 11.39 -10.27
N GLY A 231 19.40 11.00 -10.79
CA GLY A 231 19.67 9.64 -11.23
C GLY A 231 19.42 8.65 -10.10
N ASP A 232 20.09 8.82 -8.97
CA ASP A 232 20.01 7.92 -7.82
C ASP A 232 18.59 7.81 -7.23
N MET A 233 17.81 8.91 -7.20
CA MET A 233 16.41 8.85 -6.78
C MET A 233 15.51 8.13 -7.81
N LEU A 234 15.76 8.27 -9.11
CA LEU A 234 15.03 7.56 -10.16
C LEU A 234 15.31 6.04 -10.13
N TRP A 235 16.57 5.65 -9.88
CA TRP A 235 16.98 4.25 -9.71
C TRP A 235 16.47 3.65 -8.38
N SER A 236 16.45 4.41 -7.27
CA SER A 236 15.93 3.90 -5.99
C SER A 236 14.39 3.79 -5.96
N SER A 237 13.70 4.74 -6.61
CA SER A 237 12.24 4.72 -6.74
C SER A 237 11.76 3.56 -7.61
N THR A 238 12.54 3.17 -8.63
CA THR A 238 12.26 1.98 -9.43
C THR A 238 12.68 0.69 -8.73
N ALA A 239 13.73 0.70 -7.89
CA ALA A 239 14.15 -0.46 -7.10
C ALA A 239 13.09 -0.86 -6.04
N THR A 240 12.49 0.12 -5.36
CA THR A 240 11.43 -0.13 -4.37
C THR A 240 10.15 -0.69 -5.00
N LEU A 241 9.74 -0.18 -6.17
CA LEU A 241 8.59 -0.70 -6.92
C LEU A 241 8.84 -2.10 -7.52
N ARG A 242 10.08 -2.38 -7.96
CA ARG A 242 10.49 -3.70 -8.44
C ARG A 242 10.51 -4.75 -7.32
N ALA A 243 10.88 -4.36 -6.10
CA ALA A 243 10.84 -5.24 -4.93
C ALA A 243 9.41 -5.56 -4.47
N SER A 244 8.47 -4.61 -4.59
CA SER A 244 7.06 -4.85 -4.26
C SER A 244 6.31 -5.69 -5.30
N ALA A 245 6.75 -5.71 -6.55
CA ALA A 245 6.12 -6.49 -7.63
C ALA A 245 6.45 -7.99 -7.59
N LEU A 246 7.45 -8.38 -6.80
CA LEU A 246 7.93 -9.76 -6.64
C LEU A 246 7.41 -10.41 -5.35
N ARG A 247 6.53 -9.74 -4.59
CA ARG A 247 5.84 -10.30 -3.42
C ARG A 247 4.38 -10.62 -3.73
#